data_AF-A0A2M6P1E0-F1
#
_entry.id   AF-A0A2M6P1E0-F1
#
_cell.length_a   1.000
_cell.length_b   1.000
_cell.length_c   1.000
_cell.angle_alpha   90.00
_cell.angle_beta   90.00
_cell.angle_gamma   90.00
#
_symmetry.space_group_name_H-M   'P 1'
#
loop_
_entity.id
_entity.type
_entity.pdbx_description
1 polymer ?
#
loop_
_entity_poly.entity_id
_entity_poly.type
_entity_poly.pdbx_seq_one_letter_code
_entity_poly.pdbx_strand_id
1 'polypeptide(L)'
;MHEEYFEQAKRAILEHIQEMFEEMEKEIAMSHQEKYALLEDLLENAAHEDELRVAFEQWYKDHEEDIDFEQSMDELWGQAIARIEE
;
A
#
# COMPACT_ATOMS: atom_id res chain seq x y z
N MET A 1 21.88 -4.85 -1.23
CA MET A 1 20.88 -5.41 -2.15
C MET A 1 19.54 -5.61 -1.46
N HIS A 2 19.43 -6.23 -0.27
CA HIS A 2 18.13 -6.32 0.44
C HIS A 2 17.57 -4.96 0.89
N GLU A 3 18.41 -4.05 1.37
CA GLU A 3 17.96 -2.71 1.82
C GLU A 3 17.43 -1.85 0.66
N GLU A 4 18.08 -1.93 -0.50
CA GLU A 4 17.66 -1.19 -1.70
C GLU A 4 16.33 -1.70 -2.24
N TYR A 5 16.16 -3.03 -2.30
CA TYR A 5 14.90 -3.66 -2.68
C TYR A 5 13.78 -3.37 -1.66
N PHE A 6 14.09 -3.39 -0.37
CA PHE A 6 13.15 -3.05 0.70
C PHE A 6 12.58 -1.63 0.55
N GLU A 7 13.45 -0.64 0.35
CA GLU A 7 13.02 0.75 0.13
C GLU A 7 12.22 0.90 -1.17
N GLN A 8 12.62 0.17 -2.23
CA GLN A 8 11.87 0.14 -3.49
C GLN A 8 10.48 -0.48 -3.32
N ALA A 9 10.36 -1.57 -2.57
CA ALA A 9 9.10 -2.24 -2.29
C ALA A 9 8.15 -1.34 -1.50
N LYS A 10 8.64 -0.73 -0.43
CA LYS A 10 7.89 0.25 0.36
C LYS A 10 7.35 1.37 -0.53
N ARG A 11 8.21 1.95 -1.36
CA ARG A 11 7.83 3.04 -2.26
C ARG A 11 6.80 2.61 -3.30
N ALA A 12 7.00 1.45 -3.92
CA ALA A 12 6.10 0.94 -4.95
C ALA A 12 4.69 0.65 -4.40
N ILE A 13 4.59 0.15 -3.17
CA ILE A 13 3.31 -0.06 -2.48
C ILE A 13 2.61 1.28 -2.25
N LEU A 14 3.32 2.28 -1.69
CA LEU A 14 2.76 3.59 -1.44
C LEU A 14 2.30 4.28 -2.72
N GLU A 15 3.13 4.32 -3.75
CA GLU A 15 2.78 4.93 -5.03
C GLU A 15 1.57 4.24 -5.68
N HIS A 16 1.50 2.91 -5.65
CA HIS A 16 0.36 2.17 -6.19
C HIS A 16 -0.94 2.50 -5.47
N ILE A 17 -0.95 2.50 -4.13
CA ILE A 17 -2.15 2.80 -3.34
C ILE A 17 -2.58 4.26 -3.49
N GLN A 18 -1.62 5.19 -3.60
CA GLN A 18 -1.92 6.59 -3.88
C GLN A 18 -2.65 6.74 -5.23
N GLU A 19 -2.15 6.09 -6.28
CA GLU A 19 -2.79 6.11 -7.60
C GLU A 19 -4.20 5.52 -7.55
N MET A 20 -4.40 4.39 -6.87
CA MET A 20 -5.73 3.79 -6.67
C MET A 20 -6.70 4.78 -6.02
N PHE A 21 -6.26 5.49 -4.98
CA PHE A 21 -7.08 6.51 -4.33
C PHE A 21 -7.35 7.75 -5.18
N GLU A 22 -6.42 8.14 -6.06
CA GLU A 22 -6.60 9.24 -7.01
C GLU A 22 -7.57 8.90 -8.14
N GLU A 23 -7.67 7.62 -8.52
CA GLU A 23 -8.65 7.10 -9.49
C GLU A 23 -10.08 7.04 -8.91
N MET A 24 -10.21 6.91 -7.58
CA MET A 24 -11.51 6.91 -6.90
C MET A 24 -12.11 8.32 -6.75
N GLU A 25 -13.43 8.44 -6.83
CA GLU A 25 -14.17 9.71 -6.91
C GLU A 25 -13.86 10.71 -5.78
N LYS A 26 -13.88 12.02 -6.11
CA LYS A 26 -13.43 13.14 -5.25
C LYS A 26 -14.11 13.26 -3.86
N GLU A 27 -15.28 12.67 -3.64
CA GLU A 27 -15.97 12.79 -2.34
C GLU A 27 -15.35 11.90 -1.25
N ILE A 28 -14.49 10.93 -1.59
CA ILE A 28 -13.84 10.03 -0.63
C ILE A 28 -12.40 10.46 -0.30
N ALA A 29 -11.91 11.54 -0.93
CA ALA A 29 -10.52 12.00 -0.87
C ALA A 29 -9.97 12.22 0.55
N MET A 30 -10.79 12.73 1.49
CA MET A 30 -10.35 12.93 2.88
C MET A 30 -10.15 11.60 3.63
N SER A 31 -11.06 10.65 3.44
CA SER A 31 -10.96 9.32 4.06
C SER A 31 -9.78 8.54 3.50
N HIS A 32 -9.53 8.65 2.18
CA HIS A 32 -8.37 8.05 1.53
C HIS A 32 -7.05 8.66 2.00
N GLN A 33 -6.99 9.97 2.23
CA GLN A 33 -5.78 10.61 2.75
C GLN A 33 -5.42 10.14 4.16
N GLU A 34 -6.41 9.96 5.05
CA GLU A 34 -6.16 9.41 6.38
C GLU A 34 -5.66 7.96 6.31
N LYS A 35 -6.31 7.12 5.50
CA LYS A 35 -5.91 5.72 5.31
C LYS A 35 -4.52 5.61 4.69
N TYR A 36 -4.20 6.46 3.71
CA TYR A 36 -2.88 6.53 3.11
C TYR A 36 -1.80 6.89 4.14
N ALA A 37 -2.06 7.90 4.98
CA ALA A 37 -1.13 8.29 6.03
C ALA A 37 -0.90 7.18 7.07
N LEU A 38 -1.94 6.41 7.40
CA LEU A 38 -1.81 5.23 8.27
C LEU A 38 -0.95 4.14 7.63
N LEU A 39 -1.11 3.89 6.32
CA LEU A 39 -0.27 2.93 5.60
C LEU A 39 1.19 3.38 5.59
N GLU A 40 1.43 4.66 5.30
CA GLU A 40 2.78 5.25 5.30
C GLU A 40 3.48 5.05 6.65
N ASP A 41 2.80 5.34 7.76
CA ASP A 41 3.34 5.11 9.11
C ASP A 41 3.61 3.63 9.39
N LEU A 42 2.69 2.73 9.01
CA LEU A 42 2.88 1.28 9.18
C LEU A 42 4.10 0.76 8.41
N LEU A 43 4.28 1.21 7.17
CA LEU A 43 5.43 0.81 6.35
C LEU A 43 6.73 1.52 6.76
N GLU A 44 6.67 2.71 7.36
CA GLU A 44 7.82 3.37 7.99
C GLU A 44 8.34 2.63 9.21
N ASN A 45 7.46 1.99 9.96
CA ASN A 45 7.82 1.22 11.15
C ASN A 45 8.28 -0.22 10.83
N ALA A 46 8.10 -0.71 9.60
CA ALA A 46 8.59 -2.01 9.18
C ALA A 46 10.13 -2.01 9.06
N ALA A 47 10.78 -3.08 9.53
CA ALA A 47 12.23 -3.23 9.46
C ALA A 47 12.69 -4.07 8.26
N HIS A 48 11.82 -4.94 7.74
CA HIS A 48 12.15 -5.93 6.70
C HIS A 48 10.96 -6.21 5.76
N GLU A 49 11.23 -6.83 4.61
CA GLU A 49 10.23 -7.10 3.56
C GLU A 49 9.03 -7.91 4.05
N ASP A 50 9.26 -8.96 4.84
CA ASP A 50 8.18 -9.76 5.44
C ASP A 50 7.27 -8.89 6.32
N GLU A 51 7.84 -7.89 7.00
CA GLU A 51 7.08 -6.94 7.83
C GLU A 51 6.29 -5.94 6.98
N LEU A 52 6.78 -5.53 5.80
CA LEU A 52 6.00 -4.72 4.86
C LEU A 52 4.74 -5.46 4.42
N ARG A 53 4.86 -6.76 4.11
CA ARG A 53 3.71 -7.58 3.70
C ARG A 53 2.70 -7.72 4.83
N VAL A 54 3.17 -7.97 6.05
CA VAL A 54 2.29 -8.07 7.24
C VAL A 54 1.63 -6.73 7.55
N ALA A 55 2.37 -5.62 7.48
CA ALA A 55 1.86 -4.28 7.69
C ALA A 55 0.79 -3.91 6.66
N PHE A 56 1.05 -4.22 5.38
CA PHE A 56 0.09 -4.01 4.30
C PHE A 56 -1.15 -4.91 4.45
N GLU A 57 -0.98 -6.16 4.85
CA GLU A 57 -2.09 -7.09 5.13
C GLU A 57 -3.00 -6.56 6.23
N GLN A 58 -2.38 -6.10 7.33
CA GLN A 58 -3.11 -5.56 8.47
C GLN A 58 -3.89 -4.31 8.07
N TRP A 59 -3.22 -3.37 7.40
CA TRP A 59 -3.87 -2.16 6.90
C TRP A 59 -5.03 -2.47 5.96
N TYR A 60 -4.83 -3.39 5.01
CA TYR A 60 -5.88 -3.77 4.06
C TYR A 60 -7.10 -4.34 4.80
N LYS A 61 -6.89 -5.27 5.73
CA LYS A 61 -7.99 -5.88 6.51
C LYS A 61 -8.72 -4.85 7.39
N ASP A 62 -7.99 -3.90 7.97
CA ASP A 62 -8.56 -2.87 8.83
C ASP A 62 -9.40 -1.84 8.04
N HIS A 63 -9.23 -1.79 6.70
CA HIS A 63 -9.85 -0.78 5.85
C HIS A 63 -10.59 -1.34 4.62
N GLU A 64 -10.67 -2.67 4.43
CA GLU A 64 -11.22 -3.30 3.22
C GLU A 64 -12.67 -2.88 2.95
N GLU A 65 -13.47 -2.70 4.01
CA GLU A 65 -14.86 -2.26 3.92
C GLU A 65 -14.99 -0.79 3.50
N ASP A 66 -13.94 0.01 3.70
CA ASP A 66 -13.95 1.46 3.50
C ASP A 66 -13.17 1.92 2.25
N ILE A 67 -12.20 1.15 1.77
CA ILE A 67 -11.41 1.47 0.55
C ILE A 67 -12.07 0.95 -0.72
N ASP A 68 -13.01 0.02 -0.61
CA ASP A 68 -13.81 -0.53 -1.73
C ASP A 68 -12.98 -0.85 -2.99
N PHE A 69 -11.77 -1.39 -2.79
CA PHE A 69 -10.90 -1.79 -3.89
C PHE A 69 -11.47 -3.03 -4.59
N GLU A 70 -11.42 -3.04 -5.92
CA GLU A 70 -11.89 -4.18 -6.72
C GLU A 70 -10.94 -5.39 -6.61
N GLN A 71 -9.66 -5.12 -6.36
CA GLN A 71 -8.58 -6.10 -6.28
C GLN A 71 -8.38 -6.57 -4.85
N SER A 72 -8.02 -7.85 -4.69
CA SER A 72 -7.59 -8.41 -3.42
C SER A 72 -6.23 -7.87 -2.96
N MET A 73 -5.96 -7.99 -1.66
CA MET A 73 -4.64 -7.66 -1.06
C MET A 73 -3.48 -8.29 -1.85
N ASP A 74 -3.57 -9.58 -2.19
CA ASP A 74 -2.49 -10.27 -2.90
C ASP A 74 -2.29 -9.74 -4.32
N GLU A 75 -3.37 -9.32 -4.99
CA GLU A 75 -3.30 -8.70 -6.32
C GLU A 75 -2.70 -7.30 -6.26
N LEU A 76 -3.08 -6.47 -5.28
CA LEU A 76 -2.51 -5.14 -5.06
C LEU A 76 -1.02 -5.24 -4.70
N TRP A 77 -0.66 -6.18 -3.83
CA TRP A 77 0.74 -6.45 -3.50
C TRP A 77 1.52 -6.88 -4.75
N GLY A 78 1.00 -7.84 -5.51
CA GLY A 78 1.64 -8.31 -6.73
C GLY A 78 1.84 -7.20 -7.76
N GLN A 79 0.85 -6.34 -7.95
CA GLN A 79 0.91 -5.19 -8.85
C GLN A 79 1.90 -4.13 -8.37
N ALA A 80 1.94 -3.83 -7.08
CA ALA A 80 2.91 -2.92 -6.50
C ALA A 80 4.34 -3.43 -6.68
N ILE A 81 4.61 -4.68 -6.30
CA ILE A 81 5.97 -5.26 -6.37
C ILE A 81 6.44 -5.43 -7.81
N ALA A 82 5.56 -5.76 -8.76
CA ALA A 82 5.92 -5.89 -10.17
C ALA A 82 6.55 -4.60 -10.75
N ARG A 83 6.18 -3.43 -10.22
CA ARG A 83 6.72 -2.12 -10.63
C ARG A 83 8.21 -1.93 -10.28
N ILE A 84 8.74 -2.74 -9.37
CA ILE A 84 10.16 -2.71 -8.98
C ILE A 84 11.01 -3.41 -10.05
N GLU A 85 10.45 -4.39 -10.74
CA GLU A 85 11.14 -5.21 -11.74
C GLU A 85 11.08 -4.62 -13.18
N GLU A 86 10.33 -3.52 -13.37
CA GLU A 86 10.23 -2.75 -14.63
C GLU A 86 11.29 -1.63 -14.76
#